data_AF-A0A9D4I9U8-F1
#
_entry.id   AF-A0A9D4I9U8-F1
#
_cell.length_a   1.000
_cell.length_b   1.000
_cell.length_c   1.000
_cell.angle_alpha   90.00
_cell.angle_beta   90.00
_cell.angle_gamma   90.00
#
_symmetry.space_group_name_H-M   'P 1'
#
loop_
_entity.id
_entity.type
_entity.pdbx_description
1 polymer ?
#
loop_
_entity_poly.entity_id
_entity_poly.type
_entity_poly.pdbx_seq_one_letter_code
_entity_poly.pdbx_strand_id
1 'polypeptide(L)'
;MCAQSFQEIGSCTSGTPLLTVSNDRKLKCAWRCQNNADCLSFRIVNGACHLLSDLSITSNDVLDVHEKCYAKTEIILCEGKMVTLTCSVAKKIQINWAMYGEDQGARHCSKTNTITVRCLADNAMETVQNLCENRSSCEIEASNAVFGDPCQGVYKYLHVKYTCL
;
A
#
# COMPACT_ATOMS: atom_id res chain seq x y z
N MET A 1 5.47 4.15 -2.98
CA MET A 1 6.71 3.42 -3.34
C MET A 1 7.35 2.91 -2.06
N CYS A 2 7.56 1.60 -1.93
CA CYS A 2 8.51 1.08 -0.93
C CYS A 2 9.87 1.70 -1.29
N ALA A 3 10.49 2.41 -0.34
CA ALA A 3 11.80 2.97 -0.59
C ALA A 3 12.76 1.82 -0.92
N GLN A 4 13.28 1.88 -2.14
CA GLN A 4 14.21 0.90 -2.69
C GLN A 4 15.50 0.93 -1.88
N SER A 5 15.70 -0.08 -1.06
CA SER A 5 17.02 -0.71 -0.93
C SER A 5 16.79 -2.11 -0.39
N PHE A 6 17.48 -3.07 -1.01
CA PHE A 6 17.40 -4.53 -0.84
C PHE A 6 16.39 -5.20 -1.76
N GLN A 7 16.98 -5.85 -2.76
CA GLN A 7 16.33 -6.63 -3.81
C GLN A 7 15.35 -7.65 -3.25
N GLU A 8 14.17 -7.67 -3.87
CA GLU A 8 13.21 -8.77 -3.95
C GLU A 8 13.22 -9.78 -2.81
N ILE A 9 12.38 -9.55 -1.79
CA ILE A 9 11.70 -10.66 -1.14
C ILE A 9 10.21 -10.37 -1.21
N GLY A 10 9.59 -10.95 -2.23
CA GLY A 10 8.25 -11.52 -2.18
C GLY A 10 7.11 -10.63 -1.70
N SER A 11 6.15 -10.43 -2.60
CA SER A 11 4.73 -10.32 -2.27
C SER A 11 4.38 -11.08 -0.99
N CYS A 12 3.56 -10.48 -0.11
CA CYS A 12 3.08 -11.14 1.11
C CYS A 12 2.44 -12.50 0.78
N THR A 13 3.17 -13.60 0.96
CA THR A 13 2.64 -14.96 0.77
C THR A 13 2.36 -15.59 2.13
N SER A 14 1.27 -16.36 2.21
CA SER A 14 0.91 -17.13 3.40
C SER A 14 1.90 -18.30 3.58
N GLY A 15 2.75 -18.27 4.61
CA GLY A 15 3.71 -19.36 4.88
C GLY A 15 4.56 -19.16 6.14
N THR A 16 5.42 -20.14 6.46
CA THR A 16 6.47 -20.01 7.49
C THR A 16 7.55 -19.02 7.05
N PRO A 17 8.05 -18.14 7.93
CA PRO A 17 9.12 -17.20 7.58
C PRO A 17 10.40 -17.96 7.17
N LEU A 18 11.04 -17.50 6.10
CA LEU A 18 12.29 -18.07 5.60
C LEU A 18 13.49 -17.36 6.26
N LEU A 19 14.58 -18.10 6.51
CA LEU A 19 15.85 -17.46 6.82
C LEU A 19 16.42 -16.81 5.56
N THR A 20 16.94 -15.61 5.75
CA THR A 20 17.58 -14.82 4.70
C THR A 20 18.92 -14.31 5.19
N VAL A 21 19.83 -14.06 4.26
CA VAL A 21 21.12 -13.40 4.55
C VAL A 21 20.98 -11.94 4.17
N SER A 22 21.12 -11.03 5.14
CA SER A 22 21.13 -9.60 4.85
C SER A 22 22.48 -9.17 4.24
N ASN A 23 22.52 -8.00 3.60
CA ASN A 23 23.72 -7.45 2.95
C ASN A 23 24.92 -7.28 3.89
N ASP A 24 24.71 -7.17 5.21
CA ASP A 24 25.78 -7.21 6.21
C ASP A 24 26.26 -8.63 6.56
N ARG A 25 25.85 -9.63 5.76
CA ARG A 25 26.17 -11.06 5.88
C ARG A 25 25.68 -11.70 7.19
N LYS A 26 24.64 -11.12 7.80
CA LYS A 26 23.99 -11.71 8.99
C LYS A 26 22.77 -12.52 8.59
N LEU A 27 22.50 -13.58 9.35
CA LEU A 27 21.24 -14.31 9.22
C LEU A 27 20.11 -13.46 9.83
N LYS A 28 19.02 -13.29 9.08
CA LYS A 28 17.80 -12.64 9.52
C LYS A 28 16.60 -13.52 9.19
N CYS A 29 15.51 -13.31 9.90
CA CYS A 29 14.22 -13.91 9.54
C CYS A 29 13.46 -12.96 8.62
N ALA A 30 12.93 -13.48 7.51
CA ALA A 30 12.02 -12.72 6.66
C ALA A 30 10.74 -12.35 7.44
N TRP A 31 10.25 -11.14 7.21
CA TRP A 31 9.04 -10.61 7.83
C TRP A 31 7.79 -11.38 7.39
N ARG A 32 6.79 -11.44 8.27
CA ARG A 32 5.45 -11.94 7.92
C ARG A 32 4.40 -10.92 8.36
N CYS A 33 3.58 -10.49 7.42
CA CYS A 33 2.34 -9.75 7.70
C CYS A 33 1.20 -10.75 7.86
N GLN A 34 0.50 -10.72 8.99
CA GLN A 34 -0.77 -11.43 9.13
C GLN A 34 -1.93 -10.45 8.94
N ASN A 35 -2.92 -10.83 8.12
CA ASN A 35 -4.17 -10.11 7.92
C ASN A 35 -4.02 -8.61 7.61
N ASN A 36 -3.01 -8.25 6.81
CA ASN A 36 -2.66 -6.87 6.46
C ASN A 36 -2.33 -5.94 7.65
N ALA A 37 -2.33 -6.37 8.92
CA ALA A 37 -2.22 -5.45 10.05
C ALA A 37 -1.06 -5.74 11.00
N ASP A 38 -0.58 -6.99 11.07
CA ASP A 38 0.34 -7.41 12.12
C ASP A 38 1.69 -7.86 11.55
N CYS A 39 2.74 -7.11 11.90
CA CYS A 39 4.14 -7.47 11.69
C CYS A 39 4.57 -8.44 12.79
N LEU A 40 4.86 -9.70 12.44
CA LEU A 40 5.40 -10.65 13.40
C LEU A 40 6.92 -10.51 13.47
N SER A 41 7.45 -10.41 14.69
CA SER A 41 8.89 -10.44 14.95
C SER A 41 9.35 -11.89 15.15
N PHE A 42 10.54 -12.22 14.66
CA PHE A 42 11.09 -13.57 14.75
C PHE A 42 12.55 -13.55 15.21
N ARG A 43 12.96 -14.60 15.94
CA ARG A 43 14.36 -14.88 16.31
C ARG A 43 14.84 -16.16 15.63
N ILE A 44 16.16 -16.29 15.48
CA ILE A 44 16.78 -17.51 14.97
C ILE A 44 17.10 -18.44 16.14
N VAL A 45 16.55 -19.65 16.11
CA VAL A 45 16.86 -20.74 17.04
C VAL A 45 17.22 -21.96 16.20
N ASN A 46 18.41 -22.53 16.42
CA ASN A 46 18.90 -23.71 15.68
C ASN A 46 18.79 -23.61 14.15
N GLY A 47 19.06 -22.42 13.60
CA GLY A 47 18.97 -22.18 12.15
C GLY A 47 17.55 -22.14 11.60
N ALA A 48 16.53 -21.97 12.46
CA ALA A 48 15.12 -21.81 12.10
C ALA A 48 14.54 -20.52 12.71
N CYS A 49 13.49 -19.96 12.10
CA CYS A 49 12.83 -18.73 12.57
C CYS A 49 11.65 -19.04 13.51
N HIS A 50 11.69 -18.50 14.73
CA HIS A 50 10.67 -18.67 15.78
C HIS A 50 10.06 -17.31 16.17
N LEU A 51 8.74 -17.26 16.45
CA LEU A 51 8.04 -16.03 16.83
C LEU A 51 8.57 -15.42 18.15
N LEU A 52 8.63 -14.09 18.21
CA LEU A 52 9.02 -13.26 19.37
C LEU A 52 7.80 -12.78 20.18
N SER A 53 6.84 -13.64 20.48
CA SER A 53 5.67 -13.29 21.31
C SER A 53 5.89 -13.47 22.83
N ASP A 54 7.14 -13.62 23.28
CA ASP A 54 7.48 -13.78 24.71
C ASP A 54 7.77 -12.40 25.36
N LEU A 55 7.09 -12.10 26.47
CA LEU A 55 7.05 -10.84 27.25
C LEU A 55 8.38 -10.39 27.92
N SER A 56 9.52 -10.83 27.42
CA SER A 56 10.84 -10.57 28.01
C SER A 56 11.74 -9.79 27.05
N ILE A 57 11.58 -8.46 26.98
CA ILE A 57 12.47 -7.59 26.21
C ILE A 57 13.17 -6.64 27.18
N THR A 58 14.50 -6.59 27.16
CA THR A 58 15.29 -5.61 27.93
C THR A 58 15.91 -4.57 27.01
N SER A 59 16.34 -3.42 27.57
CA SER A 59 16.75 -2.23 26.81
C SER A 59 17.98 -2.40 25.90
N ASN A 60 18.65 -3.55 25.94
CA ASN A 60 19.92 -3.79 25.25
C ASN A 60 19.80 -4.64 23.97
N ASP A 61 18.58 -5.07 23.59
CA ASP A 61 18.37 -6.04 22.49
C ASP A 61 17.98 -5.42 21.14
N VAL A 62 17.97 -4.08 21.01
CA VAL A 62 17.43 -3.40 19.82
C VAL A 62 18.54 -2.72 19.02
N LEU A 63 19.09 -3.44 18.05
CA LEU A 63 19.94 -2.88 16.97
C LEU A 63 19.36 -3.20 15.59
N ASP A 64 18.08 -2.87 15.38
CA ASP A 64 17.54 -2.57 14.05
C ASP A 64 16.15 -1.96 14.24
N VAL A 65 16.07 -0.63 14.16
CA VAL A 65 14.79 0.06 14.03
C VAL A 65 14.48 0.08 12.54
N HIS A 66 13.57 -0.75 12.01
CA HIS A 66 12.94 -0.44 10.73
C HIS A 66 11.48 -0.93 10.61
N GLU A 67 10.65 0.05 10.26
CA GLU A 67 9.28 0.12 9.73
C GLU A 67 8.25 -0.92 10.20
N LYS A 68 7.41 -0.48 11.14
CA LYS A 68 6.13 -1.10 11.47
C LYS A 68 5.36 -1.45 10.17
N CYS A 69 4.76 -2.64 10.13
CA CYS A 69 3.79 -2.97 9.09
C CYS A 69 2.55 -2.11 9.27
N TYR A 70 2.11 -1.44 8.20
CA TYR A 70 0.82 -0.75 8.20
C TYR A 70 -0.10 -1.38 7.17
N ALA A 71 -1.39 -1.49 7.53
CA ALA A 71 -2.40 -1.98 6.63
C ALA A 71 -2.54 -1.08 5.42
N LYS A 72 -2.34 -1.68 4.25
CA LYS A 72 -2.60 -1.06 2.97
C LYS A 72 -4.08 -1.22 2.63
N THR A 73 -4.73 -0.10 2.35
CA THR A 73 -6.11 -0.03 1.92
C THR A 73 -6.15 0.34 0.44
N GLU A 74 -7.01 -0.32 -0.32
CA GLU A 74 -7.21 -0.13 -1.76
C GLU A 74 -8.66 0.28 -2.01
N ILE A 75 -8.86 1.34 -2.78
CA ILE A 75 -10.17 1.88 -3.11
C ILE A 75 -10.24 2.12 -4.62
N ILE A 76 -11.35 1.69 -5.23
CA ILE A 76 -11.64 1.90 -6.64
C ILE A 76 -13.01 2.58 -6.74
N LEU A 77 -13.08 3.68 -7.48
CA LEU A 77 -14.23 4.57 -7.53
C LEU A 77 -14.49 5.03 -8.96
N CYS A 78 -15.69 4.79 -9.48
CA CYS A 78 -16.04 5.15 -10.84
C CYS A 78 -16.22 6.66 -11.03
N GLU A 79 -16.04 7.13 -12.27
CA GLU A 79 -16.21 8.54 -12.64
C GLU A 79 -17.57 9.11 -12.20
N GLY A 80 -17.52 10.26 -11.52
CA GLY A 80 -18.67 10.96 -10.94
C GLY A 80 -19.07 10.49 -9.54
N LYS A 81 -18.28 9.62 -8.90
CA LYS A 81 -18.49 9.23 -7.49
C LYS A 81 -17.49 9.93 -6.57
N MET A 82 -17.84 10.03 -5.29
CA MET A 82 -17.01 10.59 -4.22
C MET A 82 -16.69 9.53 -3.17
N VAL A 83 -15.53 9.65 -2.54
CA VAL A 83 -15.11 8.82 -1.41
C VAL A 83 -14.44 9.65 -0.34
N THR A 84 -14.70 9.32 0.92
CA THR A 84 -13.97 9.84 2.07
C THR A 84 -12.95 8.81 2.53
N LEU A 85 -11.66 9.14 2.48
CA LEU A 85 -10.62 8.35 3.13
C LEU A 85 -10.53 8.76 4.60
N THR A 86 -10.40 7.79 5.49
CA THR A 86 -10.35 8.02 6.93
C THR A 86 -9.38 7.06 7.61
N CYS A 87 -8.54 7.60 8.49
CA CYS A 87 -7.75 6.82 9.44
C CYS A 87 -8.32 6.93 10.85
N SER A 88 -8.03 5.95 11.71
CA SER A 88 -8.39 6.00 13.13
C SER A 88 -7.71 7.18 13.85
N VAL A 89 -8.24 7.54 15.02
CA VAL A 89 -7.75 8.66 15.83
C VAL A 89 -6.23 8.55 16.05
N ALA A 90 -5.53 9.68 15.86
CA ALA A 90 -4.07 9.85 15.92
C ALA A 90 -3.25 9.30 14.74
N LYS A 91 -3.88 8.65 13.73
CA LYS A 91 -3.20 8.24 12.50
C LYS A 91 -3.40 9.22 11.35
N LYS A 92 -2.46 9.22 10.41
CA LYS A 92 -2.47 10.04 9.19
C LYS A 92 -2.44 9.17 7.93
N ILE A 93 -3.12 9.63 6.90
CA ILE A 93 -3.14 9.02 5.58
C ILE A 93 -1.79 9.25 4.91
N GLN A 94 -1.20 8.17 4.42
CA GLN A 94 -0.07 8.18 3.51
C GLN A 94 -0.48 7.57 2.17
N ILE A 95 -0.37 8.33 1.09
CA ILE A 95 -0.75 7.85 -0.24
C ILE A 95 0.43 7.07 -0.84
N ASN A 96 0.23 5.77 -1.08
CA ASN A 96 1.29 4.93 -1.65
C ASN A 96 1.30 4.95 -3.17
N TRP A 97 0.11 5.09 -3.78
CA TRP A 97 -0.11 5.10 -5.23
C TRP A 97 -1.54 5.57 -5.57
N ALA A 98 -1.72 6.28 -6.69
CA ALA A 98 -3.04 6.60 -7.24
C ALA A 98 -3.01 6.72 -8.78
N MET A 99 -4.15 6.44 -9.42
CA MET A 99 -4.40 6.70 -10.84
C MET A 99 -5.83 7.20 -11.06
N TYR A 100 -6.03 8.00 -12.09
CA TYR A 100 -7.36 8.31 -12.64
C TYR A 100 -7.36 8.07 -14.14
N GLY A 101 -8.31 7.32 -14.65
CA GLY A 101 -8.35 6.95 -16.06
C GLY A 101 -8.96 5.56 -16.28
N GLU A 102 -8.55 4.92 -17.36
CA GLU A 102 -8.94 3.55 -17.72
C GLU A 102 -7.67 2.73 -17.93
N ASP A 103 -7.52 1.62 -17.21
CA ASP A 103 -6.37 0.73 -17.33
C ASP A 103 -6.78 -0.68 -17.77
N GLN A 104 -6.42 -1.04 -19.01
CA GLN A 104 -6.51 -2.38 -19.58
C GLN A 104 -7.84 -3.12 -19.35
N GLY A 105 -8.97 -2.43 -19.48
CA GLY A 105 -10.29 -3.05 -19.40
C GLY A 105 -10.62 -3.58 -18.01
N ALA A 106 -10.03 -3.00 -16.96
CA ALA A 106 -10.42 -3.27 -15.60
C ALA A 106 -11.92 -2.93 -15.45
N ARG A 107 -12.78 -3.95 -15.50
CA ARG A 107 -14.25 -3.83 -15.49
C ARG A 107 -14.81 -3.38 -14.14
N HIS A 108 -14.10 -2.50 -13.44
CA HIS A 108 -14.58 -1.90 -12.20
C HIS A 108 -15.80 -1.03 -12.47
N CYS A 109 -15.84 -0.36 -13.62
CA CYS A 109 -16.81 0.69 -13.92
C CYS A 109 -17.52 0.55 -15.27
N SER A 110 -16.95 -0.18 -16.23
CA SER A 110 -17.55 -0.36 -17.55
C SER A 110 -18.61 -1.48 -17.56
N LYS A 111 -19.77 -1.21 -18.18
CA LYS A 111 -20.87 -2.18 -18.38
C LYS A 111 -20.82 -2.90 -19.74
N THR A 112 -19.95 -2.48 -20.65
CA THR A 112 -19.89 -3.01 -22.02
C THR A 112 -18.58 -3.74 -22.27
N ASN A 113 -18.61 -4.79 -23.10
CA ASN A 113 -17.44 -5.59 -23.49
C ASN A 113 -16.55 -4.90 -24.53
N THR A 114 -16.47 -3.57 -24.51
CA THR A 114 -15.64 -2.83 -25.47
C THR A 114 -14.20 -2.83 -24.97
N ILE A 115 -13.25 -3.19 -25.84
CA ILE A 115 -11.82 -3.04 -25.55
C ILE A 115 -11.55 -1.54 -25.43
N THR A 116 -11.34 -1.07 -24.21
CA THR A 116 -11.02 0.32 -23.91
C THR A 116 -9.52 0.59 -24.07
N VAL A 117 -9.20 1.77 -24.59
CA VAL A 117 -7.82 2.25 -24.70
C VAL A 117 -7.32 2.61 -23.30
N ARG A 118 -6.11 2.15 -22.95
CA ARG A 118 -5.46 2.57 -21.70
C ARG A 118 -5.16 4.07 -21.76
N CYS A 119 -5.65 4.82 -20.78
CA CYS A 119 -5.43 6.25 -20.64
C CYS A 119 -5.41 6.62 -19.16
N LEU A 120 -4.39 7.36 -18.73
CA LEU A 120 -4.20 7.74 -17.33
C LEU A 120 -3.86 9.22 -17.24
N ALA A 121 -4.40 9.89 -16.24
CA ALA A 121 -4.04 11.27 -15.93
C ALA A 121 -2.66 11.31 -15.22
N ASP A 122 -1.73 12.10 -15.76
CA ASP A 122 -0.35 12.19 -15.26
C ASP A 122 -0.25 12.79 -13.85
N ASN A 123 -1.21 13.64 -13.48
CA ASN A 123 -1.26 14.33 -12.19
C ASN A 123 -2.02 13.55 -11.10
N ALA A 124 -2.56 12.36 -11.38
CA ALA A 124 -3.46 11.67 -10.45
C ALA A 124 -2.84 11.41 -9.08
N MET A 125 -1.57 10.98 -9.04
CA MET A 125 -0.84 10.76 -7.79
C MET A 125 -0.67 12.05 -6.98
N GLU A 126 -0.17 13.10 -7.63
CA GLU A 126 0.10 14.39 -6.99
C GLU A 126 -1.20 15.03 -6.48
N THR A 127 -2.28 14.99 -7.26
CA THR A 127 -3.59 15.51 -6.86
C THR A 127 -4.11 14.80 -5.61
N VAL A 128 -4.05 13.46 -5.56
CA VAL A 128 -4.51 12.70 -4.38
C VAL A 128 -3.62 12.98 -3.17
N GLN A 129 -2.29 13.10 -3.35
CA GLN A 129 -1.38 13.49 -2.27
C GLN A 129 -1.73 14.87 -1.71
N ASN A 130 -1.92 15.88 -2.57
CA ASN A 130 -2.27 17.23 -2.14
C ASN A 130 -3.58 17.29 -1.35
N LEU A 131 -4.55 16.44 -1.70
CA LEU A 131 -5.85 16.35 -1.03
C LEU A 131 -5.78 15.62 0.32
N CYS A 132 -4.96 14.57 0.43
CA CYS A 132 -5.09 13.57 1.49
C CYS A 132 -3.86 13.31 2.34
N GLU A 133 -2.65 13.52 1.80
CA GLU A 133 -1.41 13.20 2.48
C GLU A 133 -1.32 13.93 3.84
N ASN A 134 -0.87 13.22 4.88
CA ASN A 134 -0.73 13.72 6.24
C ASN A 134 -2.04 14.17 6.93
N ARG A 135 -3.22 13.88 6.36
CA ARG A 135 -4.51 14.17 6.99
C ARG A 135 -5.10 12.93 7.65
N SER A 136 -5.94 13.10 8.66
CA SER A 136 -6.69 11.98 9.26
C SER A 136 -7.92 11.60 8.43
N SER A 137 -8.44 12.55 7.65
CA SER A 137 -9.53 12.34 6.70
C SER A 137 -9.43 13.32 5.53
N CYS A 138 -9.86 12.87 4.34
CA CYS A 138 -10.02 13.70 3.15
C CYS A 138 -11.16 13.16 2.30
N GLU A 139 -11.71 14.00 1.41
CA GLU A 139 -12.70 13.61 0.42
C GLU A 139 -12.11 13.78 -0.98
N ILE A 140 -12.41 12.83 -1.86
CA ILE A 140 -11.96 12.84 -3.26
C ILE A 140 -13.15 12.54 -4.16
N GLU A 141 -13.36 13.38 -5.17
CA GLU A 141 -14.28 13.10 -6.27
C GLU A 141 -13.50 12.52 -7.46
N ALA A 142 -13.93 11.38 -7.99
CA ALA A 142 -13.40 10.81 -9.22
C ALA A 142 -13.97 11.56 -10.44
N SER A 143 -13.53 12.79 -10.70
CA SER A 143 -14.09 13.62 -11.78
C SER A 143 -13.02 14.32 -12.63
N ASN A 144 -13.41 14.67 -13.85
CA ASN A 144 -12.58 15.48 -14.76
C ASN A 144 -12.29 16.88 -14.19
N ALA A 145 -13.11 17.37 -13.26
CA ALA A 145 -12.88 18.64 -12.58
C ALA A 145 -11.67 18.56 -11.64
N VAL A 146 -11.43 17.39 -11.03
CA VAL A 146 -10.32 17.17 -10.10
C VAL A 146 -9.04 16.75 -10.85
N PHE A 147 -9.17 15.85 -11.82
CA PHE A 147 -8.02 15.19 -12.45
C PHE A 147 -7.77 15.63 -13.90
N GLY A 148 -8.65 16.42 -14.50
CA GLY A 148 -8.68 16.61 -15.95
C GLY A 148 -9.28 15.40 -16.68
N ASP A 149 -9.43 15.50 -18.00
CA ASP A 149 -9.94 14.40 -18.83
C ASP A 149 -8.80 13.81 -19.69
N PRO A 150 -8.15 12.71 -19.26
CA PRO A 150 -7.07 12.09 -20.01
C PRO A 150 -7.54 11.35 -21.28
N CYS A 151 -8.85 11.10 -21.42
CA CYS A 151 -9.42 10.37 -22.55
C CYS A 151 -10.92 10.61 -22.68
N GLN A 152 -11.27 11.61 -23.48
CA GLN A 152 -12.65 11.99 -23.75
C GLN A 152 -13.45 10.83 -24.36
N GLY A 153 -14.67 10.61 -23.86
CA GLY A 153 -15.56 9.55 -24.32
C GLY A 153 -15.24 8.16 -23.77
N VAL A 154 -14.21 8.02 -22.93
CA VAL A 154 -13.91 6.80 -22.17
C VAL A 154 -14.36 7.00 -20.72
N TYR A 155 -15.07 6.01 -20.18
CA TYR A 155 -15.51 6.03 -18.78
C TYR A 155 -14.32 5.67 -17.89
N LYS A 156 -14.02 6.54 -16.92
CA LYS A 156 -12.80 6.43 -16.09
C LYS A 156 -13.12 5.95 -14.68
N TYR A 157 -12.07 5.63 -13.93
CA TYR A 157 -12.14 5.39 -12.51
C TYR A 157 -10.90 5.93 -11.79
N LEU A 158 -11.09 6.30 -10.54
CA LEU A 158 -10.04 6.60 -9.59
C LEU A 158 -9.68 5.32 -8.85
N HIS A 159 -8.38 5.02 -8.75
CA HIS A 159 -7.88 3.92 -7.96
C HIS A 159 -6.77 4.43 -7.04
N VAL A 160 -6.98 4.32 -5.73
CA VAL A 160 -6.08 4.82 -4.69
C VAL A 160 -5.64 3.69 -3.78
N LYS A 161 -4.35 3.67 -3.44
CA LYS A 161 -3.75 2.79 -2.45
C LYS A 161 -3.09 3.66 -1.38
N TYR A 162 -3.51 3.47 -0.13
CA TYR A 162 -3.02 4.27 0.99
C TYR A 162 -2.80 3.43 2.26
N THR A 163 -2.05 3.97 3.20
CA THR A 163 -1.78 3.41 4.52
C THR A 163 -2.11 4.44 5.60
N CYS A 164 -2.42 3.98 6.82
CA CYS A 164 -2.64 4.84 7.99
C CYS A 164 -1.47 4.71 8.96
N LEU A 165 -0.68 5.78 9.12
CA LEU A 165 0.52 5.85 9.97
C LEU A 165 0.25 6.56 11.30
#